data_AF-A0A0G4LRY6-F1
#
_entry.id   AF-A0A0G4LRY6-F1
#
_cell.length_a   1.000
_cell.length_b   1.000
_cell.length_c   1.000
_cell.angle_alpha   90.00
_cell.angle_beta   90.00
_cell.angle_gamma   90.00
#
_symmetry.space_group_name_H-M   'P 1'
#
loop_
_entity.id
_entity.type
_entity.pdbx_description
1 polymer ?
#
loop_
_entity_poly.entity_id
_entity_poly.type
_entity_poly.pdbx_seq_one_letter_code
_entity_poly.pdbx_strand_id
1 'polypeptide(L)'
;MDAEKQAEILRQRYGNRRAAKGFGDSTVVPKRLLMPSVDDPTIWAVRCKEGKEREVVFSIQKRIQERMGTKEEMAIISAFERGGTNSVMKGYIYVEAARSGDIMAALDGMLNVYPRSKLILVEIK
;
A
#
# COMPACT_ATOMS: atom_id res chain seq x y z
N MET A 1 -1.87 53.40 -13.08
CA MET A 1 -2.31 52.29 -12.20
C MET A 1 -1.24 52.14 -11.15
N ASP A 2 -1.57 52.50 -9.92
CA ASP A 2 -0.64 52.68 -8.81
C ASP A 2 -0.13 51.33 -8.30
N ALA A 3 1.19 51.17 -8.15
CA ALA A 3 1.81 49.89 -7.78
C ALA A 3 1.29 49.38 -6.42
N GLU A 4 0.93 50.31 -5.54
CA GLU A 4 0.33 50.03 -4.23
C GLU A 4 -1.05 49.37 -4.37
N LYS A 5 -1.89 49.85 -5.30
CA LYS A 5 -3.20 49.22 -5.57
C LYS A 5 -3.04 47.81 -6.13
N GLN A 6 -2.00 47.55 -6.90
CA GLN A 6 -1.74 46.24 -7.47
C GLN A 6 -1.27 45.24 -6.39
N ALA A 7 -0.45 45.70 -5.44
CA ALA A 7 -0.03 44.92 -4.28
C ALA A 7 -1.21 44.61 -3.33
N GLU A 8 -2.09 45.58 -3.08
CA GLU A 8 -3.30 45.42 -2.26
C GLU A 8 -4.24 44.34 -2.84
N ILE A 9 -4.46 44.37 -4.16
CA ILE A 9 -5.30 43.39 -4.87
C ILE A 9 -4.68 41.98 -4.82
N LEU A 10 -3.36 41.87 -4.96
CA LEU A 10 -2.65 40.59 -4.83
C LEU A 10 -2.71 40.06 -3.40
N ARG A 11 -2.59 40.93 -2.40
CA ARG A 11 -2.70 40.56 -0.98
C ARG A 11 -4.11 40.12 -0.63
N GLN A 12 -5.15 40.75 -1.16
CA GLN A 12 -6.53 40.31 -0.96
C GLN A 12 -6.83 38.97 -1.67
N ARG A 13 -6.32 38.77 -2.90
CA ARG A 13 -6.56 37.54 -3.68
C ARG A 13 -5.77 36.33 -3.20
N TYR A 14 -4.56 36.52 -2.68
CA TYR A 14 -3.63 35.43 -2.34
C TYR A 14 -3.21 35.39 -0.86
N GLY A 15 -3.44 36.45 -0.08
CA GLY A 15 -3.05 36.50 1.33
C GLY A 15 -3.79 35.50 2.24
N ASN A 16 -4.94 35.00 1.80
CA ASN A 16 -5.71 33.97 2.51
C ASN A 16 -5.48 32.54 2.01
N ARG A 17 -4.60 32.33 1.01
CA ARG A 17 -4.05 31.00 0.72
C ARG A 17 -2.89 30.73 1.69
N ARG A 18 -3.21 30.60 2.98
CA ARG A 18 -2.39 29.73 3.82
C ARG A 18 -2.39 28.38 3.10
N ALA A 19 -1.22 27.89 2.71
CA ALA A 19 -1.10 26.50 2.30
C ALA A 19 -1.90 25.70 3.33
N ALA A 20 -2.91 24.95 2.86
CA ALA A 20 -3.70 24.08 3.73
C ALA A 20 -2.68 23.39 4.61
N LYS A 21 -2.71 23.72 5.91
CA LYS A 21 -1.76 23.26 6.90
C LYS A 21 -1.95 21.76 6.88
N GLY A 22 -1.12 21.07 6.10
CA GLY A 22 -1.16 19.63 5.96
C GLY A 22 -1.19 19.04 7.35
N PHE A 23 -2.03 18.04 7.51
CA PHE A 23 -2.19 17.28 8.75
C PHE A 23 -0.86 17.18 9.50
N GLY A 24 -0.89 17.64 10.76
CA GLY A 24 0.02 17.33 11.87
C GLY A 24 1.48 17.00 11.54
N ASP A 25 2.37 17.92 11.91
CA ASP A 25 3.65 17.60 12.53
C ASP A 25 4.38 16.36 11.98
N SER A 26 4.93 16.50 10.77
CA SER A 26 5.94 15.56 10.28
C SER A 26 7.20 15.72 11.12
N THR A 27 7.20 15.14 12.32
CA THR A 27 8.46 14.81 13.00
C THR A 27 9.24 13.95 12.02
N VAL A 28 10.38 14.44 11.56
CA VAL A 28 11.23 13.69 10.63
C VAL A 28 11.81 12.52 11.41
N VAL A 29 11.13 11.37 11.34
CA VAL A 29 11.60 10.14 11.98
C VAL A 29 12.76 9.59 11.15
N PRO A 30 13.96 9.42 11.74
CA PRO A 30 15.07 8.79 11.04
C PRO A 30 14.69 7.42 10.48
N LYS A 31 14.96 7.16 9.20
CA LYS A 31 14.59 5.90 8.52
C LYS A 31 15.09 4.63 9.21
N ARG A 32 16.22 4.71 9.92
CA ARG A 32 16.78 3.58 10.68
C ARG A 32 15.82 3.10 11.79
N LEU A 33 14.98 3.99 12.33
CA LEU A 33 13.96 3.65 13.33
C LEU A 33 12.67 3.07 12.71
N LEU A 34 12.57 3.06 11.38
CA LEU A 34 11.45 2.49 10.63
C LEU A 34 11.83 1.16 9.94
N MET A 35 12.99 0.60 10.31
CA MET A 35 13.42 -0.71 9.81
C MET A 35 12.58 -1.79 10.48
N PRO A 36 12.13 -2.82 9.72
CA PRO A 36 11.37 -3.92 10.27
C PRO A 36 12.18 -4.74 11.28
N SER A 37 11.48 -5.35 12.22
CA SER A 37 11.98 -6.19 13.30
C SER A 37 11.30 -7.57 13.29
N VAL A 38 11.75 -8.48 14.16
CA VAL A 38 11.17 -9.82 14.30
C VAL A 38 9.75 -9.83 14.87
N ASP A 39 9.35 -8.73 15.53
CA ASP A 39 8.01 -8.57 16.10
C ASP A 39 7.02 -8.02 15.08
N ASP A 40 7.51 -7.54 13.94
CA ASP A 40 6.67 -7.01 12.86
C ASP A 40 6.11 -8.13 11.98
N PRO A 41 4.93 -7.94 11.37
CA PRO A 41 4.39 -8.87 10.41
C PRO A 41 5.35 -9.14 9.23
N THR A 42 5.36 -10.38 8.78
CA THR A 42 6.22 -10.80 7.67
C THR A 42 5.56 -10.55 6.32
N ILE A 43 6.39 -10.29 5.31
CA ILE A 43 5.94 -10.17 3.91
C ILE A 43 6.23 -11.48 3.19
N TRP A 44 5.27 -11.91 2.37
CA TRP A 44 5.40 -13.11 1.54
C TRP A 44 5.17 -12.76 0.07
N ALA A 45 6.03 -13.27 -0.80
CA ALA A 45 5.82 -13.22 -2.23
C ALA A 45 4.89 -14.37 -2.67
N VAL A 46 3.79 -14.01 -3.31
CA VAL A 46 2.76 -14.95 -3.80
C VAL A 46 2.76 -14.95 -5.31
N ARG A 47 2.82 -16.13 -5.94
CA ARG A 47 2.76 -16.25 -7.40
C ARG A 47 1.44 -15.66 -7.92
N CYS A 48 1.54 -14.79 -8.92
CA CYS A 48 0.43 -14.14 -9.62
C CYS A 48 0.59 -14.33 -11.14
N LYS A 49 -0.48 -14.17 -11.92
CA LYS A 49 -0.39 -14.10 -13.38
C LYS A 49 0.39 -12.84 -13.75
N GLU A 50 1.40 -13.01 -14.60
CA GLU A 50 2.23 -11.91 -15.06
C GLU A 50 1.39 -10.87 -15.82
N GLY A 51 1.59 -9.59 -15.51
CA GLY A 51 0.82 -8.47 -16.06
C GLY A 51 -0.55 -8.23 -15.40
N LYS A 52 -0.91 -9.03 -14.39
CA LYS A 52 -2.17 -8.91 -13.61
C LYS A 52 -1.94 -8.52 -12.15
N GLU A 53 -0.71 -8.23 -11.76
CA GLU A 53 -0.32 -7.98 -10.37
C GLU A 53 -1.13 -6.82 -9.76
N ARG A 54 -1.25 -5.70 -10.49
CA ARG A 54 -2.03 -4.54 -10.05
C ARG A 54 -3.53 -4.85 -9.92
N GLU A 55 -4.07 -5.63 -10.85
CA GLU A 55 -5.48 -6.07 -10.82
C GLU A 55 -5.75 -6.96 -9.60
N VAL A 56 -4.81 -7.86 -9.29
CA VAL A 56 -4.91 -8.71 -8.10
C VAL A 56 -4.85 -7.88 -6.82
N VAL A 57 -3.95 -6.90 -6.71
CA VAL A 57 -3.89 -6.00 -5.55
C VAL A 57 -5.22 -5.25 -5.36
N PHE A 58 -5.82 -4.72 -6.42
CA PHE A 58 -7.14 -4.08 -6.32
C PHE A 58 -8.26 -5.07 -5.99
N SER A 59 -8.19 -6.31 -6.47
CA SER A 59 -9.14 -7.36 -6.10
C SER A 59 -9.03 -7.71 -4.61
N ILE A 60 -7.82 -7.72 -4.05
CA ILE A 60 -7.59 -7.89 -2.61
C ILE A 60 -8.24 -6.75 -1.84
N GLN A 61 -7.95 -5.49 -2.23
CA GLN A 61 -8.51 -4.32 -1.56
C GLN A 61 -10.04 -4.32 -1.59
N LYS A 62 -10.65 -4.65 -2.73
CA LYS A 62 -12.11 -4.78 -2.85
C LYS A 62 -12.66 -5.84 -1.92
N ARG A 63 -12.04 -7.02 -1.87
CA ARG A 63 -12.47 -8.11 -0.98
C ARG A 63 -12.35 -7.74 0.49
N ILE A 64 -11.29 -7.02 0.89
CA ILE A 64 -11.15 -6.49 2.26
C ILE A 64 -12.35 -5.59 2.58
N GLN A 65 -12.68 -4.64 1.69
CA GLN A 65 -13.81 -3.73 1.89
C GLN A 65 -15.16 -4.46 1.98
N GLU A 66 -15.38 -5.49 1.16
CA GLU A 66 -16.61 -6.30 1.16
C GLU A 66 -16.77 -7.13 2.43
N ARG A 67 -15.67 -7.56 3.07
CA ARG A 67 -15.68 -8.45 4.24
C ARG A 67 -15.41 -7.75 5.57
N MET A 68 -15.05 -6.47 5.54
CA MET A 68 -14.75 -5.67 6.73
C MET A 68 -15.94 -5.69 7.71
N GLY A 69 -15.68 -6.03 8.98
CA GLY A 69 -16.71 -6.16 10.01
C GLY A 69 -17.63 -7.38 9.90
N THR A 70 -17.35 -8.32 8.99
CA THR A 70 -18.06 -9.61 8.90
C THR A 70 -17.29 -10.72 9.61
N LYS A 71 -17.91 -11.90 9.76
CA LYS A 71 -17.21 -13.11 10.28
C LYS A 71 -16.10 -13.62 9.36
N GLU A 72 -16.07 -13.17 8.10
CA GLU A 72 -15.10 -13.59 7.08
C GLU A 72 -14.03 -12.52 6.82
N GLU A 73 -13.84 -11.58 7.74
CA GLU A 73 -12.82 -10.53 7.64
C GLU A 73 -11.43 -11.12 7.38
N MET A 74 -10.69 -10.48 6.48
CA MET A 74 -9.39 -11.00 6.03
C MET A 74 -8.29 -10.65 7.04
N ALA A 75 -7.52 -11.65 7.46
CA ALA A 75 -6.41 -11.50 8.41
C ALA A 75 -5.06 -11.12 7.74
N ILE A 76 -5.11 -10.40 6.61
CA ILE A 76 -3.93 -9.83 5.95
C ILE A 76 -3.87 -8.31 6.22
N ILE A 77 -2.66 -7.76 6.29
CA ILE A 77 -2.44 -6.38 6.75
C ILE A 77 -2.28 -5.45 5.55
N SER A 78 -1.45 -5.85 4.59
CA SER A 78 -1.23 -5.07 3.37
C SER A 78 -0.94 -6.00 2.19
N ALA A 79 -1.15 -5.48 0.98
CA ALA A 79 -0.78 -6.16 -0.26
C ALA A 79 -0.28 -5.14 -1.28
N PHE A 80 0.79 -5.48 -1.99
CA PHE A 80 1.38 -4.61 -3.00
C PHE A 80 2.03 -5.40 -4.14
N GLU A 81 2.29 -4.69 -5.25
CA GLU A 81 3.07 -5.19 -6.37
C GLU A 81 4.22 -4.23 -6.67
N ARG A 82 5.25 -4.74 -7.35
CA ARG A 82 6.43 -3.95 -7.69
C ARG A 82 6.76 -4.09 -9.17
N GLY A 83 6.28 -3.12 -9.94
CA GLY A 83 6.78 -2.82 -11.28
C GLY A 83 6.19 -3.76 -12.33
N GLY A 84 5.74 -3.16 -13.44
CA GLY A 84 5.05 -3.84 -14.54
C GLY A 84 5.90 -4.89 -15.28
N THR A 85 5.55 -5.16 -16.53
CA THR A 85 6.04 -6.31 -17.31
C THR A 85 7.57 -6.42 -17.47
N ASN A 86 8.33 -5.35 -17.22
CA ASN A 86 9.78 -5.31 -17.28
C ASN A 86 10.48 -5.47 -15.90
N SER A 87 9.71 -5.63 -14.82
CA SER A 87 10.25 -5.80 -13.46
C SER A 87 10.80 -7.20 -13.24
N VAL A 88 11.90 -7.32 -12.52
CA VAL A 88 12.37 -8.62 -11.99
C VAL A 88 11.41 -9.21 -10.97
N MET A 89 10.51 -8.39 -10.42
CA MET A 89 9.48 -8.80 -9.45
C MET A 89 8.15 -9.15 -10.11
N LYS A 90 8.08 -9.12 -11.45
CA LYS A 90 6.86 -9.47 -12.20
C LYS A 90 6.40 -10.88 -11.90
N GLY A 91 5.10 -11.10 -12.02
CA GLY A 91 4.48 -12.38 -11.74
C GLY A 91 4.37 -12.72 -10.26
N TYR A 92 4.63 -11.76 -9.36
CA TYR A 92 4.40 -11.89 -7.93
C TYR A 92 3.66 -10.67 -7.40
N ILE A 93 2.83 -10.91 -6.39
CA ILE A 93 2.38 -9.90 -5.44
C ILE A 93 3.07 -10.16 -4.10
N TYR A 94 3.10 -9.15 -3.25
CA TYR A 94 3.64 -9.24 -1.91
C TYR A 94 2.52 -8.97 -0.92
N VAL A 95 2.37 -9.85 0.06
CA VAL A 95 1.29 -9.79 1.05
C VAL A 95 1.89 -9.86 2.44
N GLU A 96 1.49 -8.92 3.27
CA GLU A 96 1.90 -8.82 4.67
C GLU A 96 0.86 -9.51 5.56
N ALA A 97 1.32 -10.44 6.40
CA ALA A 97 0.48 -11.13 7.37
C ALA A 97 1.31 -11.68 8.53
N ALA A 98 0.63 -11.93 9.65
CA ALA A 98 1.25 -12.59 10.80
C ALA A 98 1.63 -14.05 10.49
N ARG A 99 0.82 -14.76 9.69
CA ARG A 99 1.05 -16.17 9.34
C ARG A 99 0.75 -16.43 7.88
N SER A 100 1.47 -17.39 7.28
CA SER A 100 1.22 -17.82 5.91
C SER A 100 -0.20 -18.39 5.70
N GLY A 101 -0.79 -19.01 6.73
CA GLY A 101 -2.16 -19.54 6.67
C GLY A 101 -3.21 -18.45 6.42
N ASP A 102 -2.99 -17.25 6.95
CA ASP A 102 -3.90 -16.12 6.75
C ASP A 102 -3.90 -15.66 5.27
N ILE A 103 -2.73 -15.73 4.60
CA ILE A 103 -2.58 -15.47 3.17
C ILE A 103 -3.29 -16.55 2.33
N MET A 104 -3.14 -17.81 2.71
CA MET A 104 -3.76 -18.93 2.00
C MET A 104 -5.29 -18.83 2.04
N ALA A 105 -5.86 -18.50 3.19
CA ALA A 105 -7.31 -18.31 3.35
C ALA A 105 -7.81 -17.05 2.62
N ALA A 106 -7.08 -15.93 2.74
CA ALA A 106 -7.42 -14.66 2.12
C ALA A 106 -7.52 -14.74 0.59
N LEU A 107 -6.55 -15.41 -0.04
CA LEU A 107 -6.39 -15.48 -1.49
C LEU A 107 -7.07 -16.71 -2.11
N ASP A 108 -7.77 -17.52 -1.31
CA ASP A 108 -8.47 -18.68 -1.81
C ASP A 108 -9.58 -18.28 -2.80
N GLY A 109 -9.64 -19.03 -3.91
CA GLY A 109 -10.59 -18.80 -5.00
C GLY A 109 -10.43 -17.46 -5.73
N MET A 110 -9.36 -16.69 -5.50
CA MET A 110 -9.11 -15.45 -6.25
C MET A 110 -8.56 -15.74 -7.64
N LEU A 111 -9.04 -14.98 -8.63
CA LEU A 111 -8.52 -15.04 -9.99
C LEU A 111 -7.10 -14.48 -10.05
N ASN A 112 -6.29 -15.05 -10.96
CA ASN A 112 -4.95 -14.58 -11.28
C ASN A 112 -3.91 -14.66 -10.15
N VAL A 113 -4.22 -15.26 -9.00
CA VAL A 113 -3.27 -15.46 -7.89
C VAL A 113 -3.26 -16.92 -7.46
N TYR A 114 -2.06 -17.43 -7.13
CA TYR A 114 -1.80 -18.86 -6.98
C TYR A 114 -1.06 -19.14 -5.67
N PRO A 115 -1.70 -18.90 -4.51
CA PRO A 115 -1.06 -19.03 -3.19
C PRO A 115 -0.58 -20.46 -2.89
N ARG A 116 -1.26 -21.47 -3.43
CA ARG A 116 -0.88 -22.90 -3.32
C ARG A 116 0.31 -23.30 -4.19
N SER A 117 0.62 -22.54 -5.24
CA SER A 117 1.67 -22.93 -6.18
C SER A 117 3.06 -22.54 -5.67
N LYS A 118 3.20 -21.29 -5.18
CA LYS A 118 4.47 -20.81 -4.64
C LYS A 118 4.24 -19.62 -3.72
N LEU A 119 4.62 -19.81 -2.46
CA LEU A 119 4.56 -18.81 -1.40
C LEU A 119 5.96 -18.73 -0.77
N ILE A 120 6.62 -17.58 -0.89
CA ILE A 120 8.02 -17.40 -0.50
C ILE A 120 8.09 -16.35 0.61
N LEU A 121 8.67 -16.69 1.75
CA LEU A 121 8.93 -15.73 2.83
C LEU A 121 9.99 -14.73 2.37
N VAL A 122 9.75 -13.44 2.56
CA VAL A 122 10.75 -12.38 2.35
C VAL A 122 11.55 -12.23 3.64
N GLU A 123 12.87 -12.41 3.56
CA GLU A 123 13.76 -12.28 4.71
C GLU A 123 13.88 -10.83 5.19
N ILE A 124 13.87 -10.67 6.51
CA ILE A 124 14.23 -9.41 7.18
C ILE A 124 15.77 -9.36 7.24
N LYS A 125 16.36 -8.26 6.81
CA LYS A 125 17.82 -8.02 6.84
C LYS A 125 18.19 -6.94 7.85
#